data_AF-A0A9E7JPB8-F1
#
_entry.id   AF-A0A9E7JPB8-F1
#
_cell.length_a   1.000
_cell.length_b   1.000
_cell.length_c   1.000
_cell.angle_alpha   90.00
_cell.angle_beta   90.00
_cell.angle_gamma   90.00
#
_symmetry.space_group_name_H-M   'P 1'
#
loop_
_entity.id
_entity.type
_entity.pdbx_description
1 polymer ?
#
loop_
_entity_poly.entity_id
_entity_poly.type
_entity_poly.pdbx_seq_one_letter_code
_entity_poly.pdbx_strand_id
1 'polypeptide(L)'
;MAAFTVFAFVVTNKNIGQAISGKGYREYRLGDYSHWLQKRVGDRKNWRAIHGCLKEAKVCGRLEDDIGTKASEFYRKNLSPIQSGCCKPPTYCGFTYVNATYWLIPRSGLSSSNSDCKTWSNDQDKLCYGCNACKGGVLATLKNGWKKVVILNAALLAFVIVIYSVGCCAFRNNKSHSHHTHFYRGGYH
;
A
#
# COMPACT_ATOMS: atom_id res chain seq x y z
N MET A 1 -4.18 20.27 -18.17
CA MET A 1 -2.95 19.46 -18.27
C MET A 1 -2.04 19.68 -17.05
N ALA A 2 -1.55 20.90 -16.80
CA ALA A 2 -0.62 21.18 -15.69
C ALA A 2 -1.15 20.81 -14.28
N ALA A 3 -2.43 21.06 -13.99
CA ALA A 3 -3.02 20.67 -12.70
C ALA A 3 -3.04 19.15 -12.49
N PHE A 4 -3.26 18.38 -13.55
CA PHE A 4 -3.30 16.92 -13.49
C PHE A 4 -1.90 16.32 -13.34
N THR A 5 -0.89 16.89 -14.01
CA THR A 5 0.50 16.44 -13.86
C THR A 5 1.05 16.72 -12.47
N VAL A 6 0.76 17.90 -11.90
CA VAL A 6 1.11 18.22 -10.49
C VAL A 6 0.43 17.24 -9.53
N PHE A 7 -0.87 17.00 -9.70
CA PHE A 7 -1.60 16.05 -8.86
C PHE A 7 -1.03 14.62 -8.98
N ALA A 8 -0.76 14.14 -10.20
CA ALA A 8 -0.16 12.83 -10.42
C ALA A 8 1.23 12.69 -9.78
N PHE A 9 2.06 13.74 -9.85
CA PHE A 9 3.40 13.76 -9.27
C PHE A 9 3.36 13.72 -7.73
N VAL A 10 2.43 14.44 -7.11
CA VAL A 10 2.23 14.43 -5.64
C VAL A 10 1.81 13.06 -5.14
N VAL A 11 0.93 12.37 -5.88
CA VAL A 11 0.37 11.06 -5.49
C VAL A 11 1.39 9.92 -5.65
N THR A 12 2.36 10.08 -6.55
CA THR A 12 3.28 8.99 -6.93
C THR A 12 4.57 8.93 -6.11
N ASN A 13 5.02 10.07 -5.55
CA ASN A 13 6.44 10.22 -5.19
C ASN A 13 6.92 9.59 -3.88
N LYS A 14 6.06 9.36 -2.87
CA LYS A 14 6.59 8.89 -1.57
C LYS A 14 6.47 7.37 -1.43
N ASN A 15 7.48 6.63 -1.85
CA ASN A 15 7.64 5.22 -1.45
C ASN A 15 8.05 5.17 0.03
N ILE A 16 7.20 4.59 0.87
CA ILE A 16 7.54 4.30 2.28
C ILE A 16 7.74 2.78 2.33
N GLY A 17 8.85 2.33 2.92
CA GLY A 17 9.25 0.93 2.97
C GLY A 17 10.72 0.74 2.61
N GLN A 18 11.47 0.14 3.52
CA GLN A 18 12.88 -0.14 3.38
C GLN A 18 13.06 -1.47 2.65
N ALA A 19 13.77 -1.44 1.51
CA ALA A 19 14.16 -2.66 0.82
C ALA A 19 15.24 -3.37 1.64
N ILE A 20 15.11 -4.68 1.79
CA ILE A 20 16.12 -5.51 2.46
C ILE A 20 16.89 -6.28 1.40
N SER A 21 18.22 -6.22 1.47
CA SER A 21 19.09 -6.91 0.51
C SER A 21 18.78 -8.41 0.47
N GLY A 22 18.59 -8.95 -0.73
CA GLY A 22 18.28 -10.37 -0.95
C GLY A 22 16.88 -10.82 -0.52
N LYS A 23 15.94 -9.89 -0.23
CA LYS A 23 14.55 -10.21 0.11
C LYS A 23 13.56 -9.65 -0.93
N GLY A 24 12.52 -10.42 -1.25
CA GLY A 24 11.40 -10.01 -2.12
C GLY A 24 10.38 -9.09 -1.45
N TYR A 25 10.51 -8.86 -0.14
CA TYR A 25 9.61 -8.01 0.64
C TYR A 25 10.31 -6.78 1.22
N ARG A 26 9.52 -5.79 1.60
CA ARG A 26 9.98 -4.55 2.26
C ARG A 26 9.60 -4.56 3.74
N GLU A 27 10.37 -3.82 4.53
CA GLU A 27 10.06 -3.56 5.93
C GLU A 27 9.57 -2.13 6.14
N TYR A 28 8.66 -1.96 7.09
CA TYR A 28 7.97 -0.69 7.29
C TYR A 28 8.10 -0.29 8.76
N ARG A 29 8.70 0.87 9.01
CA ARG A 29 8.85 1.40 10.37
C ARG A 29 7.75 2.41 10.63
N LEU A 30 7.12 2.33 11.80
CA LEU A 30 6.08 3.28 12.19
C LEU A 30 6.60 4.74 12.21
N GLY A 31 7.87 4.94 12.57
CA GLY A 31 8.52 6.25 12.60
C GLY A 31 8.63 6.94 11.23
N ASP A 32 8.51 6.22 10.12
CA ASP A 32 8.62 6.79 8.76
C ASP A 32 7.33 7.54 8.32
N TYR A 33 6.27 7.44 9.12
CA TYR A 33 4.96 8.05 8.86
C TYR A 33 4.77 9.35 9.64
N SER A 34 3.79 10.18 9.23
CA SER A 34 3.47 11.42 9.95
C SER A 34 2.97 11.15 11.37
N HIS A 35 3.23 12.08 12.30
CA HIS A 35 2.77 11.97 13.68
C HIS A 35 1.25 11.73 13.81
N TRP A 36 0.46 12.30 12.90
CA TRP A 36 -0.98 12.05 12.85
C TRP A 36 -1.32 10.57 12.60
N LEU A 37 -0.67 9.94 11.62
CA LEU A 37 -0.86 8.51 11.33
C LEU A 37 -0.36 7.64 12.49
N GLN A 38 0.81 7.98 13.04
CA GLN A 38 1.37 7.28 14.20
C GLN A 38 0.39 7.33 15.39
N LYS A 39 -0.22 8.47 15.67
CA LYS A 39 -1.23 8.63 16.75
C LYS A 39 -2.48 7.79 16.50
N ARG A 40 -2.94 7.70 15.23
CA ARG A 40 -4.14 6.92 14.88
C ARG A 40 -3.97 5.42 15.17
N VAL A 41 -2.85 4.83 14.79
CA VAL A 41 -2.53 3.40 15.04
C VAL A 41 -1.89 3.15 16.41
N GLY A 42 -1.43 4.22 17.08
CA GLY A 42 -0.92 4.18 18.44
C GLY A 42 -2.02 4.14 19.50
N ASP A 43 -3.21 4.69 19.20
CA ASP A 43 -4.36 4.65 20.11
C ASP A 43 -4.81 3.20 20.38
N ARG A 44 -4.97 2.86 21.67
CA ARG A 44 -5.29 1.49 22.11
C ARG A 44 -6.66 1.00 21.62
N LYS A 45 -7.68 1.87 21.59
CA LYS A 45 -9.03 1.47 21.17
C LYS A 45 -9.06 1.22 19.67
N ASN A 46 -8.47 2.12 18.89
CA ASN A 46 -8.32 1.97 17.43
C ASN A 46 -7.50 0.73 17.09
N TRP A 47 -6.35 0.54 17.75
CA TRP A 47 -5.50 -0.62 17.48
C TRP A 47 -6.20 -1.93 17.83
N ARG A 48 -6.99 -1.99 18.90
CA ARG A 48 -7.77 -3.18 19.24
C ARG A 48 -8.75 -3.56 18.13
N ALA A 49 -9.45 -2.59 17.55
CA ALA A 49 -10.34 -2.83 16.41
C ALA A 49 -9.56 -3.30 15.17
N ILE A 50 -8.47 -2.60 14.82
CA ILE A 50 -7.62 -2.98 13.68
C ILE A 50 -7.06 -4.40 13.86
N HIS A 51 -6.53 -4.70 15.05
CA HIS A 51 -6.00 -6.00 15.40
C HIS A 51 -7.05 -7.11 15.26
N GLY A 52 -8.28 -6.88 15.74
CA GLY A 52 -9.40 -7.80 15.54
C GLY A 52 -9.63 -8.09 14.07
N CYS A 53 -9.71 -7.06 13.23
CA CYS A 53 -9.89 -7.21 11.79
C CYS A 53 -8.73 -7.96 11.12
N LEU A 54 -7.48 -7.75 11.53
CA LEU A 54 -6.33 -8.47 10.98
C LEU A 54 -6.40 -9.98 11.27
N LYS A 55 -6.80 -10.34 12.49
CA LYS A 55 -6.97 -11.74 12.88
C LYS A 55 -8.15 -12.39 12.15
N GLU A 56 -9.29 -11.72 12.11
CA GLU A 56 -10.49 -12.22 11.43
C GLU A 56 -10.26 -12.40 9.93
N ALA A 57 -9.56 -11.46 9.29
CA ALA A 57 -9.18 -11.56 7.88
C ALA A 57 -8.10 -12.61 7.59
N LYS A 58 -7.57 -13.30 8.62
CA LYS A 58 -6.50 -14.31 8.52
C LYS A 58 -5.34 -13.84 7.66
N VAL A 59 -4.87 -12.61 7.89
CA VAL A 59 -3.82 -11.99 7.04
C VAL A 59 -2.51 -12.79 7.00
N CYS A 60 -2.26 -13.57 8.07
CA CYS A 60 -1.13 -14.47 8.18
C CYS A 60 -1.43 -15.92 7.79
N GLY A 61 -2.71 -16.32 7.61
CA GLY A 61 -3.09 -17.72 7.40
C GLY A 61 -2.36 -18.39 6.24
N ARG A 62 -2.16 -17.69 5.12
CA ARG A 62 -1.40 -18.21 3.97
C ARG A 62 0.07 -18.53 4.31
N LEU A 63 0.68 -17.84 5.26
CA LEU A 63 2.03 -18.11 5.73
C LEU A 63 2.04 -19.22 6.81
N GLU A 64 0.95 -19.36 7.57
CA GLU A 64 0.80 -20.43 8.55
C GLU A 64 0.73 -21.80 7.87
N ASP A 65 0.02 -21.87 6.73
CA ASP A 65 -0.11 -23.08 5.90
C ASP A 65 1.20 -23.46 5.17
N ASP A 66 2.17 -22.56 5.11
CA ASP A 66 3.40 -22.68 4.33
C ASP A 66 4.50 -23.45 5.08
N ILE A 67 4.19 -24.68 5.47
CA ILE A 67 5.06 -25.53 6.30
C ILE A 67 6.17 -26.16 5.45
N GLY A 68 7.41 -26.07 5.92
CA GLY A 68 8.56 -26.73 5.31
C GLY A 68 9.24 -25.93 4.19
N THR A 69 8.80 -24.70 3.95
CA THR A 69 9.42 -23.79 2.99
C THR A 69 10.83 -23.43 3.42
N LYS A 70 11.80 -23.65 2.52
CA LYS A 70 13.21 -23.33 2.77
C LYS A 70 13.37 -21.82 2.97
N ALA A 71 14.31 -21.42 3.83
CA ALA A 71 14.58 -20.01 4.10
C ALA A 71 14.83 -19.19 2.83
N SER A 72 15.61 -19.72 1.89
CA SER A 72 15.91 -19.06 0.61
C SER A 72 14.66 -18.82 -0.25
N GLU A 73 13.70 -19.74 -0.22
CA GLU A 73 12.44 -19.62 -0.93
C GLU A 73 11.53 -18.59 -0.25
N PHE A 74 11.39 -18.67 1.08
CA PHE A 74 10.64 -17.70 1.86
C PHE A 74 11.14 -16.27 1.63
N TYR A 75 12.45 -16.07 1.61
CA TYR A 75 13.07 -14.77 1.37
C TYR A 75 12.79 -14.20 -0.02
N ARG A 76 12.49 -15.03 -1.01
CA ARG A 76 12.12 -14.59 -2.36
C ARG A 76 10.63 -14.28 -2.49
N LYS A 77 9.80 -14.63 -1.50
CA LYS A 77 8.36 -14.34 -1.54
C LYS A 77 8.10 -12.84 -1.49
N ASN A 78 7.17 -12.40 -2.34
CA ASN A 78 6.64 -11.04 -2.33
C ASN A 78 5.54 -10.92 -1.28
N LEU A 79 5.94 -10.66 -0.03
CA LEU A 79 4.99 -10.46 1.06
C LEU A 79 4.32 -9.09 0.96
N SER A 80 3.03 -9.04 1.25
CA SER A 80 2.34 -7.75 1.43
C SER A 80 2.91 -6.99 2.63
N PRO A 81 2.71 -5.65 2.72
CA PRO A 81 3.23 -4.87 3.84
C PRO A 81 2.73 -5.34 5.21
N ILE A 82 1.47 -5.79 5.29
CA ILE A 82 0.91 -6.39 6.51
C ILE A 82 1.56 -7.74 6.79
N GLN A 83 1.76 -8.58 5.78
CA GLN A 83 2.40 -9.88 5.98
C GLN A 83 3.83 -9.75 6.49
N SER A 84 4.64 -8.87 5.88
CA SER A 84 6.03 -8.67 6.29
C SER A 84 6.18 -7.99 7.66
N GLY A 85 5.19 -7.20 8.08
CA GLY A 85 5.18 -6.46 9.34
C GLY A 85 4.52 -7.19 10.51
N CYS A 86 3.52 -8.04 10.26
CA CYS A 86 2.71 -8.69 11.31
C CYS A 86 2.99 -10.19 11.45
N CYS A 87 3.32 -10.89 10.37
CA CYS A 87 3.39 -12.36 10.34
C CYS A 87 4.80 -12.92 10.55
N LYS A 88 5.82 -12.07 10.54
CA LYS A 88 7.21 -12.45 10.79
C LYS A 88 7.88 -11.44 11.73
N PRO A 89 8.97 -11.81 12.44
CA PRO A 89 9.72 -10.86 13.23
C PRO A 89 10.43 -9.84 12.32
N PRO A 90 10.73 -8.64 12.80
CA PRO A 90 11.57 -7.69 12.07
C PRO A 90 12.98 -8.24 11.86
N THR A 91 13.56 -8.00 10.67
CA THR A 91 14.87 -8.57 10.30
C THR A 91 15.99 -8.07 11.22
N TYR A 92 15.89 -6.83 11.69
CA TYR A 92 16.86 -6.23 12.61
C TYR A 92 16.92 -6.90 14.00
N CYS A 93 15.95 -7.74 14.35
CA CYS A 93 15.96 -8.48 15.61
C CYS A 93 16.91 -9.69 15.56
N GLY A 94 17.29 -10.16 14.37
CA GLY A 94 18.26 -11.23 14.18
C GLY A 94 17.75 -12.63 14.51
N PHE A 95 16.43 -12.89 14.46
CA PHE A 95 15.90 -14.23 14.68
C PHE A 95 16.36 -15.23 13.61
N THR A 96 16.52 -16.49 14.01
CA THR A 96 16.83 -17.59 13.10
C THR A 96 15.56 -18.15 12.48
N TYR A 97 15.53 -18.20 11.14
CA TYR A 97 14.42 -18.78 10.39
C TYR A 97 14.27 -20.28 10.67
N VAL A 98 13.05 -20.72 10.92
CA VAL A 98 12.68 -22.14 10.94
C VAL A 98 11.52 -22.37 9.98
N ASN A 99 10.46 -21.56 10.11
CA ASN A 99 9.31 -21.56 9.23
C ASN A 99 8.80 -20.12 9.01
N ALA A 100 7.84 -19.93 8.10
CA ALA A 100 7.32 -18.61 7.74
C ALA A 100 6.85 -17.79 8.97
N THR A 101 6.12 -18.41 9.90
CA THR A 101 5.62 -17.79 11.14
C THR A 101 6.29 -18.30 12.42
N TYR A 102 7.36 -19.11 12.31
CA TYR A 102 8.06 -19.68 13.46
C TYR A 102 9.56 -19.41 13.39
N TRP A 103 10.08 -18.75 14.44
CA TRP A 103 11.44 -18.23 14.46
C TRP A 103 12.09 -18.45 15.83
N LEU A 104 13.38 -18.78 15.83
CA LEU A 104 14.13 -19.05 17.06
C LEU A 104 15.00 -17.86 17.45
N ILE A 105 15.15 -17.66 18.76
CA ILE A 105 16.12 -16.72 19.31
C ILE A 105 17.52 -17.37 19.18
N PRO A 106 18.49 -16.72 18.53
CA PRO A 106 19.85 -17.24 18.46
C PRO A 106 20.47 -17.38 19.86
N ARG A 107 21.42 -18.32 20.02
CA ARG A 107 22.16 -18.49 21.29
C ARG A 107 22.96 -17.24 21.70
N SER A 108 23.36 -16.43 20.72
CA SER A 108 24.03 -15.13 20.93
C SER A 108 23.09 -14.04 21.44
N GLY A 109 21.78 -14.31 21.55
CA GLY A 109 20.76 -13.32 21.88
C GLY A 109 20.25 -12.53 20.67
N LEU A 110 19.35 -11.58 20.94
CA LEU A 110 18.74 -10.71 19.93
C LEU A 110 19.72 -9.63 19.47
N SER A 111 19.71 -9.31 18.18
CA SER A 111 20.58 -8.28 17.60
C SER A 111 20.14 -6.84 17.88
N SER A 112 18.96 -6.64 18.48
CA SER A 112 18.41 -5.33 18.77
C SER A 112 17.61 -5.34 20.07
N SER A 113 17.70 -4.23 20.82
CA SER A 113 16.93 -3.98 22.05
C SER A 113 15.54 -3.37 21.79
N ASN A 114 15.15 -3.21 20.52
CA ASN A 114 13.87 -2.62 20.13
C ASN A 114 12.68 -3.40 20.73
N SER A 115 11.63 -2.67 21.11
CA SER A 115 10.41 -3.23 21.70
C SER A 115 9.76 -4.30 20.83
N ASP A 116 9.83 -4.16 19.50
CA ASP A 116 9.22 -5.11 18.57
C ASP A 116 9.83 -6.51 18.72
N CYS A 117 11.15 -6.60 18.97
CA CYS A 117 11.84 -7.87 19.15
C CYS A 117 11.40 -8.61 20.42
N LYS A 118 11.00 -7.86 21.46
CA LYS A 118 10.44 -8.40 22.71
C LYS A 118 8.94 -8.72 22.59
N THR A 119 8.26 -8.09 21.64
CA THR A 119 6.81 -8.23 21.44
C THR A 119 6.47 -9.41 20.51
N TRP A 120 7.39 -9.79 19.63
CA TRP A 120 7.24 -10.97 18.77
C TRP A 120 6.92 -12.25 19.57
N SER A 121 6.01 -13.06 19.05
CA SER A 121 5.66 -14.37 19.59
C SER A 121 5.49 -15.39 18.46
N ASN A 122 5.85 -16.65 18.71
CA ASN A 122 5.56 -17.77 17.79
C ASN A 122 4.13 -18.33 17.97
N ASP A 123 3.35 -17.77 18.89
CA ASP A 123 1.93 -18.05 19.04
C ASP A 123 1.17 -17.46 17.84
N GLN A 124 0.48 -18.31 17.09
CA GLN A 124 -0.21 -17.92 15.84
C GLN A 124 -1.32 -16.89 16.09
N ASP A 125 -1.86 -16.85 17.31
CA ASP A 125 -2.85 -15.87 17.71
C ASP A 125 -2.26 -14.50 18.10
N LYS A 126 -0.93 -14.40 18.27
CA LYS A 126 -0.24 -13.19 18.73
C LYS A 126 0.74 -12.62 17.71
N LEU A 127 1.60 -13.46 17.13
CA LEU A 127 2.63 -13.11 16.14
C LEU A 127 3.30 -11.75 16.44
N CYS A 128 3.46 -10.88 15.45
CA CYS A 128 3.88 -9.49 15.63
C CYS A 128 2.71 -8.51 15.60
N TYR A 129 1.46 -8.94 15.88
CA TYR A 129 0.31 -8.03 15.86
C TYR A 129 0.41 -6.89 16.89
N GLY A 130 1.25 -7.02 17.91
CA GLY A 130 1.54 -5.94 18.86
C GLY A 130 2.65 -4.97 18.42
N CYS A 131 3.41 -5.31 17.38
CA CYS A 131 4.64 -4.61 17.00
C CYS A 131 4.38 -3.27 16.29
N ASN A 132 5.31 -2.33 16.42
CA ASN A 132 5.33 -1.12 15.60
C ASN A 132 5.60 -1.42 14.13
N ALA A 133 6.36 -2.49 13.82
CA ALA A 133 6.50 -3.00 12.46
C ALA A 133 5.14 -3.36 11.83
N CYS A 134 4.24 -4.02 12.58
CA CYS A 134 2.90 -4.37 12.09
C CYS A 134 2.05 -3.12 11.85
N LYS A 135 2.08 -2.15 12.78
CA LYS A 135 1.45 -0.83 12.59
C LYS A 135 1.98 -0.12 11.33
N GLY A 136 3.29 -0.16 11.10
CA GLY A 136 3.92 0.35 9.89
C GLY A 136 3.45 -0.35 8.62
N GLY A 137 3.26 -1.67 8.66
CA GLY A 137 2.72 -2.49 7.57
C GLY A 137 1.23 -2.18 7.27
N VAL A 138 0.43 -1.94 8.30
CA VAL A 138 -0.98 -1.49 8.14
C VAL A 138 -1.02 -0.13 7.44
N LEU A 139 -0.23 0.84 7.91
CA LEU A 139 -0.17 2.17 7.29
C LEU A 139 0.30 2.12 5.84
N ALA A 140 1.27 1.24 5.53
CA ALA A 140 1.72 1.01 4.16
C ALA A 140 0.60 0.48 3.27
N THR A 141 -0.16 -0.48 3.79
CA THR A 141 -1.28 -1.09 3.06
C THR A 141 -2.38 -0.08 2.78
N LEU A 142 -2.74 0.72 3.78
CA LEU A 142 -3.71 1.82 3.61
C LEU A 142 -3.24 2.83 2.57
N LYS A 143 -1.97 3.25 2.65
CA LYS A 143 -1.39 4.18 1.69
C LYS A 143 -1.39 3.64 0.26
N ASN A 144 -1.06 2.35 0.09
CA ASN A 144 -1.11 1.70 -1.21
C ASN A 144 -2.55 1.62 -1.74
N GLY A 145 -3.53 1.36 -0.88
CA GLY A 145 -4.95 1.42 -1.22
C GLY A 145 -5.38 2.81 -1.70
N TRP A 146 -5.00 3.86 -0.96
CA TRP A 146 -5.31 5.24 -1.32
C TRP A 146 -4.67 5.64 -2.65
N LYS A 147 -3.41 5.23 -2.88
CA LYS A 147 -2.75 5.45 -4.17
C LYS A 147 -3.52 4.82 -5.33
N LYS A 148 -4.05 3.60 -5.17
CA LYS A 148 -4.88 2.94 -6.19
C LYS A 148 -6.18 3.70 -6.46
N VAL A 149 -6.90 4.11 -5.40
CA VAL A 149 -8.15 4.89 -5.53
C VAL A 149 -7.89 6.20 -6.27
N VAL A 150 -6.81 6.89 -5.92
CA VAL A 150 -6.45 8.15 -6.60
C VAL A 150 -6.10 7.92 -8.06
N ILE A 151 -5.36 6.86 -8.39
CA ILE A 151 -5.05 6.49 -9.79
C ILE A 151 -6.33 6.19 -10.57
N LEU A 152 -7.24 5.39 -10.01
CA LEU A 152 -8.52 5.06 -10.65
C LEU A 152 -9.38 6.31 -10.87
N ASN A 153 -9.50 7.17 -9.86
CA ASN A 153 -10.25 8.42 -9.97
C ASN A 153 -9.63 9.36 -11.02
N ALA A 154 -8.30 9.45 -11.07
CA ALA A 154 -7.59 10.24 -12.06
C ALA A 154 -7.83 9.72 -13.50
N ALA A 155 -7.85 8.40 -13.69
CA ALA A 155 -8.16 7.79 -14.99
C ALA A 155 -9.60 8.09 -15.44
N LEU A 156 -10.57 8.00 -14.53
CA LEU A 156 -11.97 8.34 -14.81
C LEU A 156 -12.14 9.80 -15.21
N LEU A 157 -11.49 10.73 -14.50
CA LEU A 157 -11.51 12.16 -14.83
C LEU A 157 -10.92 12.43 -16.22
N ALA A 158 -9.80 11.77 -16.56
CA ALA A 158 -9.20 11.91 -17.88
C ALA A 158 -10.14 11.42 -18.99
N PHE A 159 -10.83 10.29 -18.78
CA PHE A 159 -11.81 9.75 -19.72
C PHE A 159 -12.97 10.74 -19.98
N VAL A 160 -13.51 11.36 -18.92
CA VAL A 160 -14.58 12.36 -19.04
C VAL A 160 -14.11 13.59 -19.82
N ILE A 161 -12.87 14.05 -19.62
CA ILE A 161 -12.29 15.18 -20.36
C ILE A 161 -12.21 14.87 -21.85
N VAL A 162 -11.84 13.64 -22.23
CA VAL A 162 -11.76 13.21 -23.65
C VAL A 162 -13.15 13.19 -24.29
N ILE A 163 -14.15 12.64 -23.61
CA ILE A 163 -15.53 12.66 -24.12
C ILE A 163 -16.03 14.09 -24.31
N TYR A 164 -15.79 14.96 -23.32
CA TYR A 164 -16.22 16.35 -23.37
C TYR A 164 -15.52 17.11 -24.50
N SER A 165 -14.23 16.88 -24.73
CA SER A 165 -13.51 17.53 -25.84
C SER A 165 -14.03 17.07 -27.19
N VAL A 166 -14.28 15.77 -27.40
CA VAL A 166 -14.89 15.24 -28.63
C VAL A 166 -16.29 15.80 -28.83
N GLY A 167 -17.12 15.82 -27.78
CA GLY A 167 -18.46 16.39 -27.81
C GLY A 167 -18.45 17.89 -28.17
N CYS A 168 -17.54 18.66 -27.56
CA CYS A 168 -17.34 20.07 -27.92
C CYS A 168 -16.87 20.23 -29.37
N CYS A 169 -15.96 19.39 -29.85
CA CYS A 169 -15.49 19.42 -31.25
C CYS A 169 -16.65 19.11 -32.22
N ALA A 170 -17.46 18.09 -31.94
CA ALA A 170 -18.61 17.73 -32.76
C ALA A 170 -19.67 18.85 -32.78
N PHE A 171 -19.99 19.43 -31.62
CA PHE A 171 -20.96 20.52 -31.52
C PHE A 171 -20.50 21.80 -32.24
N ARG A 172 -19.20 22.16 -32.11
CA ARG A 172 -18.62 23.30 -32.83
C ARG A 172 -18.63 23.09 -34.34
N ASN A 173 -18.33 21.87 -34.79
CA ASN A 173 -18.34 21.56 -36.22
C ASN A 173 -19.75 21.68 -36.83
N ASN A 174 -20.78 21.25 -36.11
CA ASN A 174 -22.17 21.37 -36.56
C ASN A 174 -22.63 22.85 -36.62
N LYS A 175 -22.23 23.69 -35.65
CA LYS A 175 -22.48 25.14 -35.73
C LYS A 175 -21.79 25.79 -36.94
N SER A 176 -20.57 25.40 -37.27
CA SER A 176 -19.85 25.92 -38.45
C SER A 176 -20.59 25.61 -39.76
N HIS A 177 -21.12 24.39 -39.89
CA HIS A 177 -21.88 23.99 -41.07
C HIS A 177 -23.17 24.80 -41.24
N SER A 178 -23.89 25.07 -40.14
CA SER A 178 -25.10 25.91 -40.14
C SER A 178 -24.84 27.34 -40.62
N HIS A 179 -23.71 27.95 -40.22
CA HIS A 179 -23.34 29.29 -40.67
C HIS A 179 -22.99 29.34 -42.17
N HIS A 180 -22.30 28.32 -42.69
CA HIS A 180 -22.03 28.23 -44.13
C HIS A 180 -23.32 28.08 -44.94
N THR A 181 -24.26 27.21 -44.52
CA THR A 181 -25.57 27.09 -45.22
C THR A 181 -26.40 28.38 -45.20
N HIS A 182 -26.30 29.21 -44.17
CA HIS A 182 -26.99 30.51 -44.14
C HIS A 182 -26.37 31.53 -45.10
N PHE A 183 -25.04 31.54 -45.27
CA PHE A 183 -24.35 32.44 -46.20
C PHE A 183 -24.62 32.07 -47.67
N TYR A 184 -24.68 30.77 -48.00
CA TYR A 184 -25.00 30.33 -49.36
C TYR A 184 -26.47 30.57 -49.77
N ARG A 185 -27.39 30.72 -48.80
CA ARG A 185 -28.82 30.96 -49.08
C ARG A 185 -29.19 32.45 -49.20
N GLY A 186 -28.27 33.37 -48.87
CA GLY A 186 -28.46 34.83 -48.93
C GLY A 186 -27.81 35.52 -50.13
N GLY A 187 -27.21 34.77 -51.07
CA GLY A 187 -26.45 35.30 -52.22
C GLY A 187 -27.21 35.40 -53.55
N TYR A 188 -28.53 35.25 -53.55
CA TYR A 188 -29.37 35.43 -54.74
C TYR A 188 -30.49 36.44 -54.48
N HIS A 189 -30.13 37.72 -54.42
CA HIS A 189 -31.04 38.83 -54.70
C HIS A 189 -30.24 40.04 -55.15
#